data_AF-A0A8T3PZV3-F1
#
_entry.id   AF-A0A8T3PZV3-F1
#
_cell.length_a   1.000
_cell.length_b   1.000
_cell.length_c   1.000
_cell.angle_alpha   90.00
_cell.angle_beta   90.00
_cell.angle_gamma   90.00
#
_symmetry.space_group_name_H-M   'P 1'
#
loop_
_entity.id
_entity.type
_entity.pdbx_description
1 polymer ?
#
loop_
_entity_poly.entity_id
_entity_poly.type
_entity_poly.pdbx_seq_one_letter_code
_entity_poly.pdbx_strand_id
1 'polypeptide(L)'
;LCVALELKKKNMIARHLIDERARVLRAAAARIPGAAFAFAPEPWENATRADVHAVNVLFVAIVVWLLFTWRAAERAGSTHAGAWLVGAAAAFGVGIGAHPLVGLLAVGIAVWLFVVDRRFWRRWRLIVACAVVLAIGLVGPYALLWLRAISDPQPPLFYARPDTWDRFRYLVFAEQFTGLFREFRSPLSDLDIKLADVERVLAAQFVPPGWLVVAIGAAVVAARSLGTFAMLFLFVIANVLYSMNFRDGDIDRYYMPTVVVLSPLLGVGLAMIAAACARAMAEVARRLAPTRDARRRVAALAATLVLALGAGAPAASLVTGYEAHDESDNRDADAWVASVHALLPPNAVVVSWWSYSTALWHHRWVLGERPDLTIIDERDILDDGYRTMNNAIRAHFGRRPVYVVLPDWERRAVMARWELSTVNTLRGFTRLLLVEGPRS
;
A
#
# COMPACT_ATOMS: atom_id res chain seq x y z
N LEU A 1 -2.45 -19.10 -1.57
CA LEU A 1 -3.05 -19.70 -0.35
C LEU A 1 -3.89 -20.96 -0.63
N CYS A 2 -4.92 -20.91 -1.49
CA CYS A 2 -5.84 -22.03 -1.76
C CYS A 2 -5.16 -23.34 -2.19
N VAL A 3 -4.16 -23.27 -3.09
CA VAL A 3 -3.40 -24.44 -3.55
C VAL A 3 -2.49 -25.01 -2.45
N ALA A 4 -1.86 -24.15 -1.64
CA ALA A 4 -0.91 -24.54 -0.60
C ALA A 4 -1.59 -25.22 0.62
N LEU A 5 -2.85 -24.90 0.91
CA LEU A 5 -3.61 -25.50 2.01
C LEU A 5 -4.12 -26.92 1.70
N GLU A 6 -4.27 -27.31 0.42
CA GLU A 6 -4.70 -28.65 0.03
C GLU A 6 -3.59 -29.72 0.06
N LEU A 7 -2.32 -29.31 0.14
CA LEU A 7 -1.19 -30.25 0.19
C LEU A 7 -1.12 -31.07 1.49
N LYS A 8 -1.98 -30.79 2.48
CA LYS A 8 -1.95 -31.43 3.81
C LYS A 8 -2.73 -32.74 3.93
N LYS A 9 -3.55 -33.16 2.96
CA LYS A 9 -4.35 -34.40 3.08
C LYS A 9 -3.96 -35.48 2.06
N LYS A 10 -3.37 -36.57 2.56
CA LYS A 10 -3.32 -37.92 1.96
C LYS A 10 -4.70 -38.62 1.98
N ASN A 11 -5.83 -37.90 1.92
CA ASN A 11 -7.15 -38.55 1.82
C ASN A 11 -7.51 -38.77 0.36
N MET A 12 -7.19 -39.99 -0.07
CA MET A 12 -7.17 -40.52 -1.43
C MET A 12 -8.56 -40.62 -2.12
N ILE A 13 -9.66 -40.25 -1.46
CA ILE A 13 -11.01 -40.58 -1.94
C ILE A 13 -11.67 -39.44 -2.74
N ALA A 14 -11.25 -38.18 -2.57
CA ALA A 14 -11.82 -37.03 -3.30
C ALA A 14 -10.89 -36.43 -4.39
N ARG A 15 -9.59 -36.76 -4.40
CA ARG A 15 -8.65 -36.29 -5.44
C ARG A 15 -8.88 -36.94 -6.81
N HIS A 16 -9.47 -38.14 -6.84
CA HIS A 16 -9.63 -38.95 -8.06
C HIS A 16 -10.96 -38.73 -8.81
N LEU A 17 -11.77 -37.76 -8.38
CA LEU A 17 -13.13 -37.59 -8.90
C LEU A 17 -13.33 -36.35 -9.77
N ILE A 18 -12.33 -35.46 -9.89
CA ILE A 18 -12.45 -34.23 -10.67
C ILE A 18 -11.11 -33.91 -11.35
N ASP A 19 -10.99 -34.34 -12.59
CA ASP A 19 -9.96 -33.90 -13.55
C ASP A 19 -10.37 -32.53 -14.16
N GLU A 20 -9.42 -31.82 -14.78
CA GLU A 20 -9.43 -30.48 -15.44
C GLU A 20 -10.40 -29.40 -14.93
N ARG A 21 -11.70 -29.68 -14.83
CA ARG A 21 -12.72 -28.81 -14.24
C ARG A 21 -12.41 -28.42 -12.79
N ALA A 22 -11.76 -29.29 -12.00
CA ALA A 22 -11.24 -28.89 -10.67
C ALA A 22 -10.12 -27.86 -10.77
N ARG A 23 -9.27 -27.93 -11.81
CA ARG A 23 -8.22 -26.93 -12.04
C ARG A 23 -8.83 -25.59 -12.40
N VAL A 24 -9.84 -25.58 -13.28
CA VAL A 24 -10.58 -24.36 -13.66
C VAL A 24 -11.31 -23.75 -12.45
N LEU A 25 -12.04 -24.55 -11.66
CA LEU A 25 -12.73 -24.08 -10.47
C LEU A 25 -11.75 -23.55 -9.40
N ARG A 26 -10.60 -24.20 -9.22
CA ARG A 26 -9.53 -23.72 -8.33
C ARG A 26 -8.90 -22.42 -8.84
N ALA A 27 -8.70 -22.30 -10.15
CA ALA A 27 -8.20 -21.08 -10.76
C ALA A 27 -9.20 -19.93 -10.60
N ALA A 28 -10.49 -20.18 -10.80
CA ALA A 28 -11.56 -19.20 -10.57
C ALA A 28 -11.62 -18.75 -9.10
N ALA A 29 -11.58 -19.68 -8.15
CA ALA A 29 -11.53 -19.36 -6.71
C ALA A 29 -10.25 -18.61 -6.29
N ALA A 30 -9.19 -18.63 -7.10
CA ALA A 30 -7.97 -17.85 -6.88
C ALA A 30 -8.02 -16.46 -7.55
N ARG A 31 -8.78 -16.30 -8.65
CA ARG A 31 -8.90 -15.01 -9.38
C ARG A 31 -9.92 -14.07 -8.74
N ILE A 32 -11.04 -14.59 -8.23
CA ILE A 32 -12.09 -13.76 -7.60
C ILE A 32 -11.53 -12.88 -6.47
N PRO A 33 -10.70 -13.38 -5.53
CA PRO A 33 -10.05 -12.54 -4.54
C PRO A 33 -9.17 -11.42 -5.08
N GLY A 34 -8.46 -11.68 -6.19
CA GLY A 34 -7.62 -10.67 -6.83
C GLY A 34 -8.46 -9.56 -7.43
N ALA A 35 -9.58 -9.90 -8.08
CA ALA A 35 -10.54 -8.92 -8.57
C ALA A 35 -11.24 -8.17 -7.41
N ALA A 36 -11.58 -8.87 -6.33
CA ALA A 36 -12.17 -8.26 -5.14
C ALA A 36 -11.20 -7.28 -4.44
N PHE A 37 -9.89 -7.57 -4.46
CA PHE A 37 -8.88 -6.61 -4.02
C PHE A 37 -8.75 -5.43 -4.99
N ALA A 38 -8.64 -5.69 -6.30
CA ALA A 38 -8.41 -4.66 -7.30
C ALA A 38 -9.54 -3.62 -7.40
N PHE A 39 -10.78 -4.05 -7.17
CA PHE A 39 -11.97 -3.18 -7.21
C PHE A 39 -12.51 -2.87 -5.80
N ALA A 40 -11.75 -3.12 -4.73
CA ALA A 40 -12.07 -2.56 -3.42
C ALA A 40 -11.77 -1.04 -3.44
N PRO A 41 -12.52 -0.21 -2.69
CA PRO A 41 -12.40 1.25 -2.74
C PRO A 41 -10.95 1.76 -2.57
N GLU A 42 -10.30 1.50 -1.43
CA GLU A 42 -8.93 2.00 -1.17
C GLU A 42 -7.88 1.50 -2.18
N PRO A 43 -7.81 0.20 -2.53
CA PRO A 43 -6.88 -0.24 -3.56
C PRO A 43 -7.12 0.38 -4.94
N TRP A 44 -8.39 0.61 -5.32
CA TRP A 44 -8.71 1.24 -6.59
C TRP A 44 -8.32 2.72 -6.57
N GLU A 45 -8.73 3.46 -5.54
CA GLU A 45 -8.37 4.87 -5.37
C GLU A 45 -6.86 5.07 -5.34
N ASN A 46 -6.10 4.19 -4.67
CA ASN A 46 -4.65 4.28 -4.65
C ASN A 46 -4.01 3.94 -6.02
N ALA A 47 -4.66 3.13 -6.84
CA ALA A 47 -4.16 2.77 -8.17
C ALA A 47 -4.28 3.89 -9.21
N THR A 48 -5.13 4.89 -8.98
CA THR A 48 -5.30 6.05 -9.88
C THR A 48 -4.39 7.23 -9.54
N ARG A 49 -3.55 7.10 -8.50
CA ARG A 49 -2.63 8.14 -8.03
C ARG A 49 -1.20 7.66 -7.87
N ALA A 50 -0.25 8.58 -7.97
CA ALA A 50 1.17 8.30 -7.74
C ALA A 50 1.47 8.24 -6.23
N ASP A 51 1.26 7.06 -5.64
CA ASP A 51 1.34 6.86 -4.19
C ASP A 51 2.25 5.69 -3.79
N VAL A 52 3.01 5.86 -2.71
CA VAL A 52 4.01 4.88 -2.25
C VAL A 52 3.38 3.62 -1.67
N HIS A 53 2.12 3.68 -1.22
CA HIS A 53 1.45 2.56 -0.60
C HIS A 53 1.04 1.48 -1.60
N ALA A 54 0.86 1.81 -2.89
CA ALA A 54 0.69 0.82 -3.95
C ALA A 54 1.89 -0.14 -4.02
N VAL A 55 3.11 0.42 -4.00
CA VAL A 55 4.36 -0.35 -4.01
C VAL A 55 4.51 -1.16 -2.71
N ASN A 56 4.17 -0.57 -1.56
CA ASN A 56 4.14 -1.27 -0.27
C ASN A 56 3.27 -2.54 -0.33
N VAL A 57 2.04 -2.42 -0.83
CA VAL A 57 1.08 -3.52 -0.88
C VAL A 57 1.51 -4.60 -1.88
N LEU A 58 2.13 -4.21 -2.99
CA LEU A 58 2.78 -5.15 -3.91
C LEU A 58 3.84 -6.00 -3.19
N PHE A 59 4.73 -5.39 -2.40
CA PHE A 59 5.73 -6.13 -1.64
C PHE A 59 5.10 -7.03 -0.57
N VAL A 60 4.06 -6.56 0.14
CA VAL A 60 3.30 -7.42 1.07
C VAL A 60 2.76 -8.65 0.33
N ALA A 61 2.13 -8.48 -0.83
CA ALA A 61 1.59 -9.56 -1.63
C ALA A 61 2.67 -10.55 -2.11
N ILE A 62 3.81 -10.03 -2.62
CA ILE A 62 4.95 -10.84 -3.07
C ILE A 62 5.54 -11.63 -1.91
N VAL A 63 5.80 -11.00 -0.75
CA VAL A 63 6.34 -11.67 0.43
C VAL A 63 5.42 -12.80 0.88
N VAL A 64 4.12 -12.53 1.02
CA VAL A 64 3.11 -13.53 1.40
C VAL A 64 3.07 -14.68 0.38
N TRP A 65 3.09 -14.36 -0.91
CA TRP A 65 3.09 -15.36 -1.97
C TRP A 65 4.36 -16.24 -1.95
N LEU A 66 5.54 -15.65 -1.82
CA LEU A 66 6.82 -16.36 -1.76
C LEU A 66 6.91 -17.27 -0.52
N LEU A 67 6.43 -16.80 0.63
CA LEU A 67 6.36 -17.63 1.85
C LEU A 67 5.47 -18.86 1.66
N PHE A 68 4.28 -18.69 1.08
CA PHE A 68 3.42 -19.83 0.79
C PHE A 68 3.97 -20.75 -0.29
N THR A 69 4.67 -20.20 -1.27
CA THR A 69 5.34 -20.96 -2.34
C THR A 69 6.50 -21.79 -1.77
N TRP A 70 7.32 -21.19 -0.90
CA TRP A 70 8.34 -21.89 -0.12
C TRP A 70 7.73 -23.07 0.64
N ARG A 71 6.63 -22.84 1.39
CA ARG A 71 6.01 -23.90 2.19
C ARG A 71 5.39 -25.01 1.33
N ALA A 72 4.85 -24.66 0.16
CA ALA A 72 4.35 -25.64 -0.79
C ALA A 72 5.51 -26.48 -1.37
N ALA A 73 6.61 -25.84 -1.78
CA ALA A 73 7.80 -26.48 -2.30
C ALA A 73 8.47 -27.40 -1.27
N GLU A 74 8.55 -26.97 -0.01
CA GLU A 74 9.05 -27.79 1.10
C GLU A 74 8.23 -29.07 1.29
N ARG A 75 6.90 -28.94 1.31
CA ARG A 75 5.99 -30.10 1.47
C ARG A 75 6.07 -31.06 0.29
N ALA A 76 6.41 -30.56 -0.89
CA ALA A 76 6.62 -31.36 -2.09
C ALA A 76 8.03 -32.00 -2.13
N GLY A 77 8.90 -31.73 -1.17
CA GLY A 77 10.28 -32.24 -1.16
C GLY A 77 11.18 -31.62 -2.22
N SER A 78 10.87 -30.41 -2.70
CA SER A 78 11.67 -29.74 -3.73
C SER A 78 13.05 -29.32 -3.20
N THR A 79 14.11 -29.61 -3.94
CA THR A 79 15.47 -29.16 -3.66
C THR A 79 15.61 -27.64 -3.72
N HIS A 80 14.75 -26.98 -4.49
CA HIS A 80 14.75 -25.52 -4.66
C HIS A 80 13.87 -24.80 -3.64
N ALA A 81 13.33 -25.49 -2.62
CA ALA A 81 12.44 -24.86 -1.67
C ALA A 81 13.11 -23.65 -1.00
N GLY A 82 14.35 -23.79 -0.52
CA GLY A 82 15.10 -22.71 0.14
C GLY A 82 15.21 -21.42 -0.69
N ALA A 83 15.30 -21.51 -2.02
CA ALA A 83 15.39 -20.34 -2.89
C ALA A 83 14.16 -19.42 -2.79
N TRP A 84 12.96 -19.98 -2.60
CA TRP A 84 11.74 -19.20 -2.40
C TRP A 84 11.76 -18.42 -1.08
N LEU A 85 12.34 -18.98 -0.02
CA LEU A 85 12.47 -18.28 1.26
C LEU A 85 13.52 -17.17 1.19
N VAL A 86 14.61 -17.40 0.48
CA VAL A 86 15.61 -16.35 0.18
C VAL A 86 14.99 -15.25 -0.68
N GLY A 87 14.17 -15.60 -1.66
CA GLY A 87 13.39 -14.63 -2.44
C GLY A 87 12.42 -13.82 -1.56
N ALA A 88 11.73 -14.47 -0.61
CA ALA A 88 10.87 -13.77 0.35
C ALA A 88 11.69 -12.78 1.20
N ALA A 89 12.89 -13.16 1.64
CA ALA A 89 13.80 -12.29 2.37
C ALA A 89 14.26 -11.09 1.54
N ALA A 90 14.56 -11.29 0.25
CA ALA A 90 14.91 -10.22 -0.69
C ALA A 90 13.75 -9.23 -0.86
N ALA A 91 12.55 -9.73 -1.17
CA ALA A 91 11.36 -8.91 -1.33
C ALA A 91 10.99 -8.16 -0.04
N PHE A 92 11.19 -8.78 1.12
CA PHE A 92 10.96 -8.15 2.42
C PHE A 92 11.95 -7.02 2.69
N GLY A 93 13.25 -7.23 2.46
CA GLY A 93 14.28 -6.21 2.64
C GLY A 93 14.06 -5.00 1.73
N VAL A 94 13.87 -5.24 0.42
CA VAL A 94 13.58 -4.17 -0.55
C VAL A 94 12.25 -3.49 -0.24
N GLY A 95 11.24 -4.26 0.17
CA GLY A 95 9.92 -3.75 0.54
C GLY A 95 9.97 -2.78 1.72
N ILE A 96 10.78 -3.05 2.76
CA ILE A 96 11.01 -2.10 3.85
C ILE A 96 11.67 -0.82 3.34
N GLY A 97 12.67 -0.95 2.45
CA GLY A 97 13.34 0.20 1.84
C GLY A 97 12.40 1.06 0.99
N ALA A 98 11.38 0.46 0.37
CA ALA A 98 10.33 1.17 -0.35
C ALA A 98 9.31 1.82 0.60
N HIS A 99 8.81 1.07 1.59
CA HIS A 99 7.92 1.58 2.62
C HIS A 99 8.03 0.76 3.92
N PRO A 100 8.35 1.39 5.08
CA PRO A 100 8.60 0.67 6.33
C PRO A 100 7.43 -0.18 6.86
N LEU A 101 6.20 0.10 6.42
CA LEU A 101 5.00 -0.64 6.84
C LEU A 101 5.07 -2.14 6.50
N VAL A 102 5.82 -2.55 5.46
CA VAL A 102 6.13 -3.97 5.21
C VAL A 102 6.79 -4.63 6.43
N GLY A 103 7.57 -3.88 7.21
CA GLY A 103 8.23 -4.34 8.42
C GLY A 103 7.28 -4.93 9.48
N LEU A 104 6.01 -4.54 9.48
CA LEU A 104 5.00 -5.08 10.40
C LEU A 104 4.75 -6.59 10.20
N LEU A 105 5.11 -7.15 9.05
CA LEU A 105 5.01 -8.60 8.83
C LEU A 105 6.09 -9.39 9.59
N ALA A 106 7.18 -8.76 10.07
CA ALA A 106 8.33 -9.47 10.65
C ALA A 106 7.93 -10.46 11.76
N VAL A 107 7.11 -10.01 12.71
CA VAL A 107 6.68 -10.81 13.87
C VAL A 107 5.86 -12.01 13.41
N GLY A 108 4.89 -11.80 12.52
CA GLY A 108 4.06 -12.89 12.00
C GLY A 108 4.87 -13.91 11.21
N ILE A 109 5.83 -13.47 10.39
CA ILE A 109 6.73 -14.36 9.62
C ILE A 109 7.58 -15.20 10.58
N ALA A 110 8.21 -14.57 11.57
CA ALA A 110 9.05 -15.26 12.54
C ALA A 110 8.26 -16.33 13.30
N VAL A 111 7.11 -15.97 13.89
CA VAL A 111 6.21 -16.91 14.57
C VAL A 111 5.82 -18.05 13.65
N TRP A 112 5.45 -17.75 12.41
CA TRP A 112 5.04 -18.76 11.44
C TRP A 112 6.12 -19.78 11.14
N LEU A 113 7.36 -19.32 10.87
CA LEU A 113 8.49 -20.18 10.55
C LEU A 113 8.77 -21.19 11.66
N PHE A 114 8.76 -20.75 12.93
CA PHE A 114 8.97 -21.64 14.08
C PHE A 114 7.78 -22.57 14.37
N VAL A 115 6.55 -22.16 14.04
CA VAL A 115 5.36 -23.02 14.18
C VAL A 115 5.33 -24.10 13.11
N VAL A 116 5.70 -23.77 11.86
CA VAL A 116 5.63 -24.72 10.75
C VAL A 116 6.87 -25.63 10.62
N ASP A 117 8.01 -25.20 11.17
CA ASP A 117 9.23 -25.98 11.34
C ASP A 117 9.90 -25.67 12.70
N ARG A 118 9.63 -26.50 13.71
CA ARG A 118 10.21 -26.33 15.06
C ARG A 118 11.73 -26.43 15.13
N ARG A 119 12.35 -27.05 14.12
CA ARG A 119 13.80 -27.20 14.01
C ARG A 119 14.37 -26.25 12.96
N PHE A 120 13.64 -25.19 12.58
CA PHE A 120 14.09 -24.20 11.62
C PHE A 120 15.46 -23.61 11.97
N TRP A 121 15.73 -23.39 13.27
CA TRP A 121 17.03 -22.93 13.79
C TRP A 121 18.22 -23.83 13.39
N ARG A 122 18.01 -25.13 13.12
CA ARG A 122 19.06 -26.04 12.66
C ARG A 122 19.46 -25.78 11.20
N ARG A 123 18.64 -25.07 10.43
CA ARG A 123 18.90 -24.68 9.04
C ARG A 123 19.72 -23.39 8.96
N TRP A 124 20.75 -23.27 9.80
CA TRP A 124 21.51 -22.03 9.96
C TRP A 124 22.08 -21.48 8.65
N ARG A 125 22.48 -22.34 7.70
CA ARG A 125 22.96 -21.91 6.37
C ARG A 125 21.89 -21.16 5.59
N LEU A 126 20.64 -21.64 5.62
CA LEU A 126 19.50 -20.97 5.00
C LEU A 126 19.16 -19.68 5.74
N ILE A 127 19.21 -19.69 7.08
CA ILE A 127 18.96 -18.50 7.88
C ILE A 127 19.98 -17.40 7.58
N VAL A 128 21.27 -17.74 7.52
CA VAL A 128 22.36 -16.82 7.15
C VAL A 128 22.15 -16.30 5.73
N ALA A 129 21.80 -17.17 4.77
CA ALA A 129 21.51 -16.73 3.40
C ALA A 129 20.33 -15.72 3.35
N CYS A 130 19.22 -16.02 4.04
CA CYS A 130 18.10 -15.09 4.16
C CYS A 130 18.51 -13.78 4.85
N ALA A 131 19.30 -13.84 5.93
CA ALA A 131 19.74 -12.66 6.67
C ALA A 131 20.64 -11.76 5.81
N VAL A 132 21.59 -12.34 5.08
CA VAL A 132 22.47 -11.58 4.16
C VAL A 132 21.64 -10.95 3.04
N VAL A 133 20.75 -11.69 2.40
CA VAL A 133 19.93 -11.17 1.30
C VAL A 133 18.93 -10.12 1.78
N LEU A 134 18.35 -10.29 2.97
CA LEU A 134 17.51 -9.27 3.61
C LEU A 134 18.33 -8.02 3.91
N ALA A 135 19.53 -8.15 4.46
CA ALA A 135 20.41 -7.01 4.76
C ALA A 135 20.80 -6.25 3.48
N ILE A 136 21.14 -6.96 2.40
CA ILE A 136 21.40 -6.33 1.09
C ILE A 136 20.15 -5.62 0.58
N GLY A 137 18.98 -6.26 0.65
CA GLY A 137 17.72 -5.68 0.22
C GLY A 137 17.31 -4.45 1.03
N LEU A 138 17.66 -4.41 2.32
CA LEU A 138 17.39 -3.27 3.21
C LEU A 138 18.40 -2.14 2.98
N VAL A 139 19.69 -2.45 2.97
CA VAL A 139 20.78 -1.46 2.86
C VAL A 139 20.83 -0.87 1.46
N GLY A 140 20.55 -1.64 0.41
CA GLY A 140 20.64 -1.20 -0.98
C GLY A 140 19.83 0.06 -1.29
N PRO A 141 18.50 0.08 -1.07
CA PRO A 141 17.67 1.26 -1.30
C PRO A 141 18.14 2.50 -0.54
N TYR A 142 18.53 2.37 0.73
CA TYR A 142 19.04 3.51 1.50
C TYR A 142 20.44 3.95 1.06
N ALA A 143 21.31 3.01 0.69
CA ALA A 143 22.63 3.33 0.15
C ALA A 143 22.54 4.14 -1.14
N LEU A 144 21.50 3.90 -1.98
CA LEU A 144 21.25 4.73 -3.17
C LEU A 144 21.02 6.20 -2.82
N LEU A 145 20.36 6.51 -1.71
CA LEU A 145 20.15 7.90 -1.26
C LEU A 145 21.50 8.57 -0.98
N TRP A 146 22.37 7.90 -0.22
CA TRP A 146 23.67 8.47 0.13
C TRP A 146 24.61 8.54 -1.08
N LEU A 147 24.68 7.48 -1.90
CA LEU A 147 25.47 7.46 -3.14
C LEU A 147 25.03 8.57 -4.08
N ARG A 148 23.71 8.78 -4.25
CA ARG A 148 23.19 9.87 -5.08
C ARG A 148 23.53 11.24 -4.50
N ALA A 149 23.52 11.38 -3.18
CA ALA A 149 23.81 12.63 -2.48
C ALA A 149 25.27 13.10 -2.61
N ILE A 150 26.23 12.16 -2.62
CA ILE A 150 27.66 12.48 -2.74
C ILE A 150 28.16 12.55 -4.19
N SER A 151 27.30 12.24 -5.16
CA SER A 151 27.66 12.20 -6.58
C SER A 151 27.26 13.49 -7.29
N ASP A 152 28.18 14.05 -8.07
CA ASP A 152 27.92 15.19 -8.94
C ASP A 152 27.24 14.79 -10.27
N PRO A 153 26.39 15.65 -10.86
CA PRO A 153 25.88 16.88 -10.26
C PRO A 153 24.82 16.59 -9.18
N GLN A 154 24.66 17.52 -8.23
CA GLN A 154 23.62 17.44 -7.21
C GLN A 154 22.22 17.29 -7.83
N PRO A 155 21.32 16.52 -7.20
CA PRO A 155 19.97 16.37 -7.71
C PRO A 155 19.21 17.71 -7.64
N PRO A 156 18.35 18.03 -8.63
CA PRO A 156 17.57 19.27 -8.61
C PRO A 156 16.66 19.41 -7.40
N LEU A 157 16.15 18.30 -6.89
CA LEU A 157 15.40 18.21 -5.64
C LEU A 157 16.23 17.42 -4.63
N PHE A 158 16.94 18.13 -3.76
CA PHE A 158 17.90 17.53 -2.83
C PHE A 158 17.37 17.46 -1.40
N TYR A 159 16.26 16.75 -1.22
CA TYR A 159 15.52 16.69 0.04
C TYR A 159 16.40 16.27 1.22
N ALA A 160 16.49 17.14 2.25
CA ALA A 160 17.28 16.96 3.47
C ALA A 160 18.79 16.79 3.26
N ARG A 161 19.29 16.86 2.02
CA ARG A 161 20.69 16.72 1.63
C ARG A 161 21.44 15.62 2.41
N PRO A 162 21.12 14.32 2.23
CA PRO A 162 21.75 13.22 2.99
C PRO A 162 23.21 12.93 2.56
N ASP A 163 24.04 13.96 2.49
CA ASP A 163 25.46 13.94 2.10
C ASP A 163 26.42 13.69 3.27
N THR A 164 25.92 13.84 4.50
CA THR A 164 26.62 13.57 5.76
C THR A 164 25.87 12.51 6.57
N TRP A 165 26.57 11.85 7.49
CA TRP A 165 25.95 10.82 8.34
C TRP A 165 24.75 11.35 9.13
N ASP A 166 24.85 12.54 9.72
CA ASP A 166 23.77 13.12 10.53
C ASP A 166 22.52 13.40 9.69
N ARG A 167 22.69 13.97 8.49
CA ARG A 167 21.57 14.24 7.57
C ARG A 167 20.99 12.97 6.97
N PHE A 168 21.84 12.00 6.65
CA PHE A 168 21.41 10.68 6.21
C PHE A 168 20.57 9.98 7.28
N ARG A 169 21.04 9.97 8.52
CA ARG A 169 20.31 9.43 9.67
C ARG A 169 18.98 10.14 9.85
N TYR A 170 18.98 11.47 9.87
CA TYR A 170 17.78 12.30 9.99
C TYR A 170 16.70 11.92 8.97
N LEU A 171 17.11 11.73 7.71
CA LEU A 171 16.21 11.33 6.63
C LEU A 171 15.72 9.88 6.78
N VAL A 172 16.62 8.92 6.96
CA VAL A 172 16.30 7.48 7.01
C VAL A 172 15.41 7.14 8.20
N PHE A 173 15.66 7.74 9.36
CA PHE A 173 14.84 7.54 10.56
C PHE A 173 13.64 8.48 10.64
N ALA A 174 13.40 9.29 9.61
CA ALA A 174 12.25 10.17 9.54
C ALA A 174 12.11 11.05 10.81
N GLU A 175 13.23 11.57 11.32
CA GLU A 175 13.27 12.24 12.63
C GLU A 175 12.37 13.49 12.71
N GLN A 176 12.02 14.07 11.57
CA GLN A 176 11.06 15.18 11.47
C GLN A 176 9.60 14.79 11.76
N PHE A 177 9.26 13.50 11.66
CA PHE A 177 7.88 13.02 11.77
C PHE A 177 7.56 12.39 13.13
N THR A 178 8.42 12.54 14.15
CA THR A 178 8.21 11.95 15.48
C THR A 178 6.88 12.39 16.12
N GLY A 179 6.36 13.57 15.77
CA GLY A 179 5.06 14.06 16.22
C GLY A 179 3.88 13.22 15.73
N LEU A 180 3.97 12.59 14.56
CA LEU A 180 2.91 11.75 13.97
C LEU A 180 2.70 10.46 14.76
N PHE A 181 3.67 10.06 15.59
CA PHE A 181 3.62 8.86 16.42
C PHE A 181 3.15 9.14 17.86
N ARG A 182 2.65 10.34 18.17
CA ARG A 182 2.29 10.73 19.54
C ARG A 182 1.26 9.79 20.17
N GLU A 183 0.29 9.31 19.39
CA GLU A 183 -0.78 8.41 19.86
C GLU A 183 -0.26 7.02 20.28
N PHE A 184 0.94 6.60 19.81
CA PHE A 184 1.56 5.36 20.26
C PHE A 184 2.00 5.39 21.73
N ARG A 185 1.96 6.53 22.41
CA ARG A 185 2.17 6.62 23.87
C ARG A 185 1.00 6.01 24.66
N SER A 186 -0.20 6.02 24.08
CA SER A 186 -1.42 5.46 24.66
C SER A 186 -2.24 4.78 23.55
N PRO A 187 -1.73 3.67 22.97
CA PRO A 187 -2.25 3.13 21.72
C PRO A 187 -3.68 2.56 21.83
N LEU A 188 -4.17 2.38 23.06
CA LEU A 188 -5.50 1.88 23.41
C LEU A 188 -6.40 2.97 24.03
N SER A 189 -6.02 4.24 23.99
CA SER A 189 -6.95 5.34 24.30
C SER A 189 -7.93 5.54 23.15
N ASP A 190 -9.14 6.02 23.47
CA ASP A 190 -10.17 6.42 22.49
C ASP A 190 -10.51 5.30 21.49
N LEU A 191 -10.55 4.06 22.00
CA LEU A 191 -10.76 2.87 21.17
C LEU A 191 -12.10 2.87 20.47
N ASP A 192 -13.13 3.47 21.05
CA ASP A 192 -14.44 3.63 20.43
C ASP A 192 -14.34 4.43 19.12
N ILE A 193 -13.64 5.56 19.14
CA ILE A 193 -13.42 6.40 17.96
C ILE A 193 -12.53 5.67 16.96
N LYS A 194 -11.40 5.13 17.42
CA LYS A 194 -10.45 4.42 16.55
C LYS A 194 -11.07 3.20 15.88
N LEU A 195 -11.86 2.42 16.59
CA LEU A 195 -12.53 1.25 16.03
C LEU A 195 -13.65 1.64 15.07
N ALA A 196 -14.35 2.75 15.30
CA ALA A 196 -15.32 3.28 14.33
C ALA A 196 -14.65 3.67 13.01
N ASP A 197 -13.46 4.29 13.06
CA ASP A 197 -12.68 4.60 11.85
C ASP A 197 -12.17 3.34 11.14
N VAL A 198 -11.65 2.36 11.89
CA VAL A 198 -11.25 1.06 11.35
C VAL A 198 -12.43 0.37 10.66
N GLU A 199 -13.61 0.39 11.29
CA GLU A 199 -14.83 -0.19 10.73
C GLU A 199 -15.26 0.55 9.46
N ARG A 200 -15.27 1.89 9.46
CA ARG A 200 -15.60 2.71 8.29
C ARG A 200 -14.76 2.32 7.08
N VAL A 201 -13.44 2.22 7.24
CA VAL A 201 -12.53 1.88 6.15
C VAL A 201 -12.68 0.42 5.75
N LEU A 202 -12.58 -0.51 6.69
CA LEU A 202 -12.55 -1.94 6.37
C LEU A 202 -13.91 -2.46 5.88
N ALA A 203 -15.03 -2.00 6.44
CA ALA A 203 -16.36 -2.47 6.03
C ALA A 203 -16.64 -2.18 4.54
N ALA A 204 -16.09 -1.09 3.99
CA ALA A 204 -16.25 -0.70 2.59
C ALA A 204 -15.50 -1.62 1.60
N GLN A 205 -14.49 -2.38 2.05
CA GLN A 205 -13.57 -3.08 1.15
C GLN A 205 -14.17 -4.30 0.44
N PHE A 206 -15.12 -4.98 1.07
CA PHE A 206 -15.74 -6.17 0.52
C PHE A 206 -17.26 -6.06 0.55
N VAL A 207 -17.86 -5.96 -0.65
CA VAL A 207 -19.32 -5.90 -0.84
C VAL A 207 -20.03 -6.99 -0.01
N PRO A 208 -21.02 -6.65 0.84
CA PRO A 208 -21.74 -7.64 1.63
C PRO A 208 -22.35 -8.75 0.74
N PRO A 209 -22.25 -10.04 1.13
CA PRO A 209 -21.78 -10.57 2.42
C PRO A 209 -20.26 -10.91 2.45
N GLY A 210 -19.42 -10.24 1.66
CA GLY A 210 -18.00 -10.57 1.48
C GLY A 210 -17.21 -10.80 2.77
N TRP A 211 -17.42 -9.95 3.79
CA TRP A 211 -16.80 -10.09 5.11
C TRP A 211 -17.17 -11.40 5.84
N LEU A 212 -18.40 -11.89 5.70
CA LEU A 212 -18.79 -13.20 6.22
C LEU A 212 -18.03 -14.33 5.51
N VAL A 213 -17.82 -14.20 4.21
CA VAL A 213 -17.05 -15.17 3.42
C VAL A 213 -15.56 -15.15 3.80
N VAL A 214 -15.00 -13.97 4.07
CA VAL A 214 -13.66 -13.82 4.65
C VAL A 214 -13.57 -14.51 6.01
N ALA A 215 -14.56 -14.33 6.89
CA ALA A 215 -14.62 -14.98 8.21
C ALA A 215 -14.68 -16.52 8.10
N ILE A 216 -15.50 -17.07 7.17
CA ILE A 216 -15.51 -18.50 6.86
C ILE A 216 -14.12 -18.95 6.39
N GLY A 217 -13.48 -18.19 5.51
CA GLY A 217 -12.12 -18.42 5.07
C GLY A 217 -11.12 -18.48 6.21
N ALA A 218 -11.15 -17.50 7.12
CA ALA A 218 -10.31 -17.43 8.30
C ALA A 218 -10.50 -18.66 9.20
N ALA A 219 -11.75 -19.05 9.48
CA ALA A 219 -12.07 -20.23 10.28
C ALA A 219 -11.53 -21.52 9.64
N VAL A 220 -11.63 -21.64 8.31
CA VAL A 220 -11.09 -22.78 7.56
C VAL A 220 -9.56 -22.83 7.64
N VAL A 221 -8.88 -21.68 7.56
CA VAL A 221 -7.43 -21.60 7.72
C VAL A 221 -7.04 -21.98 9.15
N ALA A 222 -7.72 -21.47 10.17
CA ALA A 222 -7.49 -21.80 11.58
C ALA A 222 -7.60 -23.31 11.82
N ALA A 223 -8.67 -23.95 11.32
CA ALA A 223 -8.90 -25.38 11.46
C ALA A 223 -7.86 -26.25 10.72
N ARG A 224 -7.25 -25.75 9.63
CA ARG A 224 -6.29 -26.51 8.82
C ARG A 224 -4.82 -26.24 9.17
N SER A 225 -4.53 -25.04 9.63
CA SER A 225 -3.17 -24.54 9.83
C SER A 225 -3.19 -23.36 10.81
N LEU A 226 -3.24 -23.66 12.11
CA LEU A 226 -3.19 -22.66 13.17
C LEU A 226 -2.01 -21.70 13.01
N GLY A 227 -0.82 -22.20 12.62
CA GLY A 227 0.33 -21.33 12.34
C GLY A 227 0.07 -20.33 11.22
N THR A 228 -0.55 -20.75 10.11
CA THR A 228 -0.88 -19.82 9.01
C THR A 228 -1.94 -18.82 9.43
N PHE A 229 -2.94 -19.25 10.19
CA PHE A 229 -3.94 -18.35 10.75
C PHE A 229 -3.28 -17.30 11.67
N ALA A 230 -2.44 -17.74 12.62
CA ALA A 230 -1.72 -16.86 13.52
C ALA A 230 -0.84 -15.86 12.78
N MET A 231 -0.14 -16.28 11.72
CA MET A 231 0.65 -15.39 10.86
C MET A 231 -0.20 -14.26 10.25
N LEU A 232 -1.28 -14.62 9.56
CA LEU A 232 -2.15 -13.65 8.88
C LEU A 232 -2.86 -12.75 9.91
N PHE A 233 -3.28 -13.31 11.04
CA PHE A 233 -3.86 -12.55 12.15
C PHE A 233 -2.87 -11.52 12.71
N LEU A 234 -1.61 -11.91 12.93
CA LEU A 234 -0.56 -10.99 13.39
C LEU A 234 -0.28 -9.89 12.37
N PHE A 235 -0.32 -10.18 11.07
CA PHE A 235 -0.20 -9.15 10.03
C PHE A 235 -1.32 -8.12 10.11
N VAL A 236 -2.57 -8.61 10.19
CA VAL A 236 -3.76 -7.75 10.27
C VAL A 236 -3.74 -6.91 11.55
N ILE A 237 -3.50 -7.54 12.71
CA ILE A 237 -3.48 -6.82 13.99
C ILE A 237 -2.33 -5.81 14.04
N ALA A 238 -1.12 -6.17 13.61
CA ALA A 238 -0.01 -5.22 13.60
C ALA A 238 -0.31 -4.01 12.70
N ASN A 239 -0.87 -4.25 11.51
CA ASN A 239 -1.23 -3.18 10.59
C ASN A 239 -2.36 -2.30 11.14
N VAL A 240 -3.45 -2.89 11.63
CA VAL A 240 -4.57 -2.13 12.22
C VAL A 240 -4.13 -1.32 13.44
N LEU A 241 -3.36 -1.91 14.36
CA LEU A 241 -2.83 -1.20 15.53
C LEU A 241 -1.91 -0.04 15.12
N TYR A 242 -1.13 -0.21 14.06
CA TYR A 242 -0.30 0.88 13.53
C TYR A 242 -1.17 1.98 12.94
N SER A 243 -2.04 1.65 11.97
CA SER A 243 -2.82 2.62 11.20
C SER A 243 -3.78 3.42 12.08
N MET A 244 -4.40 2.80 13.08
CA MET A 244 -5.30 3.51 14.00
C MET A 244 -4.57 4.44 14.99
N ASN A 245 -3.24 4.38 15.08
CA ASN A 245 -2.41 5.21 15.95
C ASN A 245 -1.44 6.11 15.18
N PHE A 246 -1.50 6.11 13.86
CA PHE A 246 -0.67 6.96 13.00
C PHE A 246 -1.52 8.14 12.50
N ARG A 247 -1.03 9.36 12.70
CA ARG A 247 -1.75 10.58 12.27
C ARG A 247 -1.28 10.99 10.88
N ASP A 248 -2.13 10.78 9.89
CA ASP A 248 -1.96 11.21 8.50
C ASP A 248 -3.26 11.82 8.00
N GLY A 249 -3.18 12.79 7.07
CA GLY A 249 -4.37 13.41 6.47
C GLY A 249 -5.12 12.47 5.54
N ASP A 250 -4.46 11.42 5.07
CA ASP A 250 -5.02 10.36 4.24
C ASP A 250 -4.55 9.01 4.82
N ILE A 251 -5.18 8.63 5.94
CA ILE A 251 -4.79 7.45 6.71
C ILE A 251 -5.36 6.15 6.13
N ASP A 252 -6.41 6.22 5.31
CA ASP A 252 -7.18 5.04 4.90
C ASP A 252 -6.33 4.07 4.05
N ARG A 253 -5.44 4.61 3.20
CA ARG A 253 -4.45 3.84 2.41
C ARG A 253 -3.50 2.98 3.26
N TYR A 254 -3.30 3.28 4.55
CA TYR A 254 -2.49 2.45 5.45
C TYR A 254 -3.19 1.14 5.84
N TYR A 255 -4.48 0.96 5.54
CA TYR A 255 -5.19 -0.30 5.75
C TYR A 255 -5.04 -1.29 4.59
N MET A 256 -4.50 -0.88 3.44
CA MET A 256 -4.37 -1.78 2.28
C MET A 256 -3.57 -3.09 2.56
N PRO A 257 -2.51 -3.12 3.40
CA PRO A 257 -1.88 -4.39 3.81
C PRO A 257 -2.85 -5.35 4.51
N THR A 258 -3.78 -4.83 5.31
CA THR A 258 -4.86 -5.63 5.90
C THR A 258 -5.75 -6.21 4.79
N VAL A 259 -6.18 -5.36 3.85
CA VAL A 259 -7.08 -5.77 2.75
C VAL A 259 -6.43 -6.88 1.91
N VAL A 260 -5.18 -6.70 1.46
CA VAL A 260 -4.48 -7.69 0.61
C VAL A 260 -4.23 -9.02 1.33
N VAL A 261 -4.02 -9.00 2.65
CA VAL A 261 -3.83 -10.20 3.48
C VAL A 261 -5.15 -10.95 3.67
N LEU A 262 -6.27 -10.23 3.73
CA LEU A 262 -7.61 -10.79 3.91
C LEU A 262 -8.22 -11.30 2.59
N SER A 263 -7.89 -10.71 1.44
CA SER A 263 -8.46 -11.15 0.15
C SER A 263 -8.27 -12.65 -0.12
N PRO A 264 -7.08 -13.28 0.11
CA PRO A 264 -6.94 -14.73 -0.02
C PRO A 264 -7.89 -15.56 0.85
N LEU A 265 -8.34 -15.04 2.00
CA LEU A 265 -9.31 -15.71 2.86
C LEU A 265 -10.70 -15.70 2.23
N LEU A 266 -11.09 -14.65 1.51
CA LEU A 266 -12.30 -14.64 0.68
C LEU A 266 -12.30 -15.84 -0.29
N GLY A 267 -11.17 -16.08 -0.96
CA GLY A 267 -11.02 -17.22 -1.89
C GLY A 267 -11.10 -18.58 -1.21
N VAL A 268 -10.54 -18.71 -0.01
CA VAL A 268 -10.66 -19.92 0.81
C VAL A 268 -12.12 -20.14 1.23
N GLY A 269 -12.82 -19.08 1.64
CA GLY A 269 -14.24 -19.13 1.99
C GLY A 269 -15.11 -19.56 0.81
N LEU A 270 -14.96 -18.89 -0.34
CA LEU A 270 -15.67 -19.23 -1.58
C LEU A 270 -15.42 -20.68 -2.02
N ALA A 271 -14.16 -21.12 -2.01
CA ALA A 271 -13.82 -22.50 -2.35
C ALA A 271 -14.48 -23.52 -1.40
N MET A 272 -14.60 -23.19 -0.13
CA MET A 272 -15.24 -24.05 0.87
C MET A 272 -16.75 -24.12 0.70
N ILE A 273 -17.40 -22.99 0.45
CA ILE A 273 -18.84 -22.93 0.16
C ILE A 273 -19.12 -23.72 -1.13
N ALA A 274 -18.36 -23.46 -2.20
CA ALA A 274 -18.50 -24.17 -3.48
C ALA A 274 -18.33 -25.69 -3.31
N ALA A 275 -17.33 -26.13 -2.54
CA ALA A 275 -17.13 -27.55 -2.26
C ALA A 275 -18.25 -28.16 -1.39
N ALA A 276 -18.81 -27.40 -0.44
CA ALA A 276 -19.93 -27.85 0.39
C ALA A 276 -21.21 -28.01 -0.46
N CYS A 277 -21.55 -27.00 -1.27
CA CYS A 277 -22.68 -27.04 -2.19
C CYS A 277 -22.54 -28.18 -3.21
N ALA A 278 -21.36 -28.37 -3.79
CA ALA A 278 -21.10 -29.46 -4.72
C ALA A 278 -21.32 -30.84 -4.08
N ARG A 279 -20.89 -31.05 -2.83
CA ARG A 279 -21.12 -32.29 -2.10
C ARG A 279 -22.61 -32.51 -1.79
N ALA A 280 -23.31 -31.47 -1.33
CA ALA A 280 -24.74 -31.55 -1.05
C ALA A 280 -25.55 -31.87 -2.31
N MET A 281 -25.21 -31.23 -3.44
CA MET A 281 -25.89 -31.49 -4.72
C MET A 281 -25.54 -32.84 -5.32
N ALA A 282 -24.29 -33.31 -5.16
CA ALA A 282 -23.93 -34.69 -5.51
C ALA A 282 -24.76 -35.70 -4.72
N GLU A 283 -25.02 -35.42 -3.43
CA GLU A 283 -25.83 -36.26 -2.55
C GLU A 283 -27.28 -36.37 -3.02
N VAL A 284 -27.91 -35.22 -3.28
CA VAL A 284 -29.27 -35.16 -3.80
C VAL A 284 -29.35 -35.87 -5.16
N ALA A 285 -28.37 -35.62 -6.03
CA ALA A 285 -28.29 -36.29 -7.33
C ALA A 285 -28.07 -37.81 -7.22
N ARG A 286 -27.61 -38.36 -6.08
CA ARG A 286 -27.58 -39.83 -5.91
C ARG A 286 -28.96 -40.46 -5.99
N ARG A 287 -30.00 -39.72 -5.60
CA ARG A 287 -31.40 -40.18 -5.60
C ARG A 287 -32.08 -40.06 -6.96
N LEU A 288 -31.59 -39.18 -7.83
CA LEU A 288 -32.27 -38.79 -9.08
C LEU A 288 -31.47 -39.12 -10.35
N ALA A 289 -30.14 -39.16 -10.27
CA ALA A 289 -29.26 -39.37 -11.41
C ALA A 289 -28.60 -40.76 -11.35
N PRO A 290 -28.78 -41.60 -12.38
CA PRO A 290 -28.32 -43.00 -12.36
C PRO A 290 -26.81 -43.13 -12.55
N THR A 291 -26.16 -42.23 -13.30
CA THR A 291 -24.74 -42.36 -13.64
C THR A 291 -23.83 -41.49 -12.76
N ARG A 292 -22.60 -41.97 -12.55
CA ARG A 292 -21.55 -41.24 -11.82
C ARG A 292 -21.21 -39.90 -12.49
N ASP A 293 -21.27 -39.85 -13.82
CA ASP A 293 -20.98 -38.63 -14.58
C ASP A 293 -22.07 -37.57 -14.49
N ALA A 294 -23.35 -37.98 -14.46
CA ALA A 294 -24.45 -37.04 -14.22
C ALA A 294 -24.32 -36.38 -12.84
N ARG A 295 -23.98 -37.14 -11.80
CA ARG A 295 -23.73 -36.61 -10.44
C ARG A 295 -22.54 -35.64 -10.41
N ARG A 296 -21.45 -35.96 -11.12
CA ARG A 296 -20.28 -35.07 -11.26
C ARG A 296 -20.65 -33.76 -11.96
N ARG A 297 -21.47 -33.80 -13.02
CA ARG A 297 -21.93 -32.61 -13.73
C ARG A 297 -22.77 -31.71 -12.84
N VAL A 298 -23.72 -32.27 -12.09
CA VAL A 298 -24.56 -31.52 -11.15
C VAL A 298 -23.72 -30.87 -10.04
N ALA A 299 -22.77 -31.61 -9.47
CA ALA A 299 -21.86 -31.09 -8.45
C ALA A 299 -20.96 -29.95 -8.98
N ALA A 300 -20.43 -30.12 -10.20
CA ALA A 300 -19.61 -29.11 -10.86
C ALA A 300 -20.42 -27.85 -11.20
N LEU A 301 -21.66 -28.00 -11.65
CA LEU A 301 -22.57 -26.88 -11.92
C LEU A 301 -22.85 -26.08 -10.65
N ALA A 302 -23.14 -26.77 -9.54
CA ALA A 302 -23.35 -26.12 -8.24
C ALA A 302 -22.12 -25.33 -7.76
N ALA A 303 -20.91 -25.92 -7.87
CA ALA A 303 -19.67 -25.20 -7.56
C ALA A 303 -19.45 -24.00 -8.48
N THR A 304 -19.73 -24.14 -9.77
CA THR A 304 -19.58 -23.07 -10.76
C THR A 304 -20.53 -21.92 -10.46
N LEU A 305 -21.78 -22.21 -10.09
CA LEU A 305 -22.77 -21.20 -9.72
C LEU A 305 -22.32 -20.40 -8.49
N VAL A 306 -21.80 -21.06 -7.45
CA VAL A 306 -21.25 -20.36 -6.27
C VAL A 306 -20.10 -19.43 -6.65
N LEU A 307 -19.19 -19.88 -7.52
CA LEU A 307 -18.08 -19.03 -7.97
C LEU A 307 -18.53 -17.89 -8.88
N ALA A 308 -19.54 -18.12 -9.73
CA ALA A 308 -20.13 -17.08 -10.57
C ALA A 308 -20.82 -16.00 -9.71
N LEU A 309 -21.57 -16.40 -8.69
CA LEU A 309 -22.16 -15.48 -7.71
C LEU A 309 -21.07 -14.74 -6.91
N GLY A 310 -20.00 -15.44 -6.51
CA GLY A 310 -18.84 -14.83 -5.86
C GLY A 310 -18.10 -13.82 -6.74
N ALA A 311 -18.04 -14.05 -8.06
CA ALA A 311 -17.50 -13.10 -9.03
C ALA A 311 -18.43 -11.90 -9.28
N GLY A 312 -19.71 -12.01 -8.94
CA GLY A 312 -20.67 -10.91 -8.99
C GLY A 312 -20.31 -9.76 -8.04
N ALA A 313 -19.69 -10.04 -6.89
CA ALA A 313 -19.29 -9.01 -5.92
C ALA A 313 -18.24 -8.02 -6.47
N PRO A 314 -17.06 -8.45 -6.97
CA PRO A 314 -16.11 -7.53 -7.59
C PRO A 314 -16.67 -6.87 -8.86
N ALA A 315 -17.52 -7.55 -9.63
CA ALA A 315 -18.18 -6.95 -10.78
C ALA A 315 -19.16 -5.83 -10.37
N ALA A 316 -19.91 -6.03 -9.28
CA ALA A 316 -20.77 -4.99 -8.72
C ALA A 316 -19.93 -3.81 -8.23
N SER A 317 -18.84 -4.06 -7.49
CA SER A 317 -17.92 -3.01 -7.04
C SER A 317 -17.36 -2.20 -8.21
N LEU A 318 -16.93 -2.87 -9.28
CA LEU A 318 -16.49 -2.23 -10.52
C LEU A 318 -17.60 -1.34 -11.10
N VAL A 319 -18.82 -1.85 -11.27
CA VAL A 319 -19.91 -1.09 -11.90
C VAL A 319 -20.35 0.10 -11.04
N THR A 320 -20.51 -0.09 -9.72
CA THR A 320 -21.01 0.96 -8.81
C THR A 320 -19.94 1.96 -8.42
N GLY A 321 -18.67 1.54 -8.43
CA GLY A 321 -17.53 2.36 -8.05
C GLY A 321 -16.88 3.12 -9.20
N TYR A 322 -17.18 2.77 -10.46
CA TYR A 322 -16.48 3.29 -11.63
C TYR A 322 -16.46 4.83 -11.68
N GLU A 323 -17.63 5.46 -11.64
CA GLU A 323 -17.74 6.92 -11.73
C GLU A 323 -17.03 7.64 -10.58
N ALA A 324 -17.06 7.08 -9.37
CA ALA A 324 -16.41 7.66 -8.19
C ALA A 324 -14.88 7.53 -8.19
N HIS A 325 -14.32 6.63 -9.01
CA HIS A 325 -12.87 6.39 -9.11
C HIS A 325 -12.32 6.73 -10.51
N ASP A 326 -13.13 7.33 -11.39
CA ASP A 326 -12.71 7.72 -12.72
C ASP A 326 -11.94 9.05 -12.66
N GLU A 327 -10.61 8.95 -12.67
CA GLU A 327 -9.70 10.09 -12.65
C GLU A 327 -9.26 10.53 -14.07
N SER A 328 -9.91 10.04 -15.14
CA SER A 328 -9.46 10.28 -16.52
C SER A 328 -9.46 11.77 -16.91
N ASP A 329 -10.39 12.54 -16.36
CA ASP A 329 -10.52 13.98 -16.55
C ASP A 329 -9.93 14.81 -15.39
N ASN A 330 -9.33 14.18 -14.37
CA ASN A 330 -8.71 14.91 -13.27
C ASN A 330 -7.40 15.57 -13.73
N ARG A 331 -7.53 16.83 -14.13
CA ARG A 331 -6.44 17.70 -14.61
C ARG A 331 -6.26 18.93 -13.73
N ASP A 332 -6.76 18.89 -12.50
CA ASP A 332 -6.82 20.05 -11.61
C ASP A 332 -5.43 20.59 -11.27
N ALA A 333 -4.46 19.72 -11.00
CA ALA A 333 -3.08 20.10 -10.74
C ALA A 333 -2.45 20.77 -11.98
N ASP A 334 -2.62 20.17 -13.16
CA ASP A 334 -2.10 20.70 -14.43
C ASP A 334 -2.73 22.07 -14.76
N ALA A 335 -4.05 22.19 -14.60
CA ALA A 335 -4.81 23.41 -14.84
C ALA A 335 -4.42 24.52 -13.85
N TRP A 336 -4.20 24.18 -12.58
CA TRP A 336 -3.73 25.14 -11.59
C TRP A 336 -2.31 25.63 -11.92
N VAL A 337 -1.37 24.72 -12.25
CA VAL A 337 -0.01 25.09 -12.64
C VAL A 337 0.00 25.97 -13.90
N ALA A 338 -0.79 25.62 -14.91
CA ALA A 338 -0.94 26.44 -16.11
C ALA A 338 -1.43 27.86 -15.78
N SER A 339 -2.39 27.99 -14.86
CA SER A 339 -2.87 29.31 -14.41
C SER A 339 -1.79 30.11 -13.68
N VAL A 340 -0.95 29.45 -12.88
CA VAL A 340 0.19 30.09 -12.20
C VAL A 340 1.25 30.52 -13.21
N HIS A 341 1.62 29.64 -14.14
CA HIS A 341 2.62 29.91 -15.18
C HIS A 341 2.23 31.07 -16.09
N ALA A 342 0.94 31.23 -16.41
CA ALA A 342 0.45 32.34 -17.22
C ALA A 342 0.57 33.71 -16.51
N LEU A 343 0.55 33.72 -15.17
CA LEU A 343 0.55 34.94 -14.36
C LEU A 343 1.96 35.36 -13.90
N LEU A 344 2.88 34.40 -13.77
CA LEU A 344 4.22 34.68 -13.26
C LEU A 344 5.10 35.35 -14.32
N PRO A 345 5.71 36.53 -14.02
CA PRO A 345 6.69 37.14 -14.91
C PRO A 345 7.97 36.27 -15.04
N PRO A 346 8.83 36.54 -16.02
CA PRO A 346 10.09 35.82 -16.17
C PRO A 346 10.96 35.90 -14.91
N ASN A 347 11.65 34.81 -14.59
CA ASN A 347 12.54 34.69 -13.43
C ASN A 347 11.85 34.93 -12.07
N ALA A 348 10.55 34.73 -11.93
CA ALA A 348 9.87 34.85 -10.63
C ALA A 348 10.29 33.76 -9.63
N VAL A 349 10.14 34.06 -8.33
CA VAL A 349 10.32 33.12 -7.22
C VAL A 349 8.95 32.80 -6.63
N VAL A 350 8.66 31.52 -6.43
CA VAL A 350 7.46 31.03 -5.75
C VAL A 350 7.89 30.37 -4.44
N VAL A 351 7.52 30.96 -3.31
CA VAL A 351 7.76 30.39 -1.98
C VAL A 351 6.46 29.74 -1.50
N SER A 352 6.46 28.42 -1.36
CA SER A 352 5.26 27.61 -1.21
C SER A 352 5.45 26.55 -0.12
N TRP A 353 4.43 25.71 0.08
CA TRP A 353 4.50 24.51 0.91
C TRP A 353 4.43 23.25 0.02
N TRP A 354 4.71 22.08 0.60
CA TRP A 354 4.96 20.84 -0.16
C TRP A 354 3.92 20.53 -1.22
N SER A 355 2.63 20.51 -0.88
CA SER A 355 1.58 20.01 -1.79
C SER A 355 1.39 20.80 -3.08
N TYR A 356 1.72 22.10 -3.09
CA TYR A 356 1.68 22.90 -4.32
C TYR A 356 3.03 22.89 -5.05
N SER A 357 4.12 22.70 -4.31
CA SER A 357 5.48 22.70 -4.87
C SER A 357 5.73 21.46 -5.72
N THR A 358 5.17 20.31 -5.36
CA THR A 358 5.30 19.04 -6.12
C THR A 358 4.78 19.15 -7.55
N ALA A 359 3.60 19.76 -7.76
CA ALA A 359 3.06 19.98 -9.09
C ALA A 359 3.92 20.96 -9.90
N LEU A 360 4.32 22.09 -9.33
CA LEU A 360 5.20 23.07 -9.99
C LEU A 360 6.56 22.44 -10.36
N TRP A 361 7.13 21.63 -9.48
CA TRP A 361 8.39 20.92 -9.74
C TRP A 361 8.25 19.87 -10.83
N HIS A 362 7.13 19.15 -10.91
CA HIS A 362 6.88 18.20 -11.98
C HIS A 362 6.88 18.91 -13.34
N HIS A 363 6.09 19.97 -13.48
CA HIS A 363 6.05 20.76 -14.72
C HIS A 363 7.43 21.31 -15.10
N ARG A 364 8.19 21.79 -14.11
CA ARG A 364 9.52 22.33 -14.35
C ARG A 364 10.56 21.28 -14.73
N TRP A 365 10.74 20.27 -13.87
CA TRP A 365 11.88 19.35 -13.97
C TRP A 365 11.59 18.16 -14.89
N VAL A 366 10.32 17.77 -15.04
CA VAL A 366 9.92 16.64 -15.88
C VAL A 366 9.41 17.11 -17.23
N LEU A 367 8.49 18.09 -17.26
CA LEU A 367 7.92 18.60 -18.50
C LEU A 367 8.75 19.72 -19.15
N GLY A 368 9.73 20.28 -18.43
CA GLY A 368 10.62 21.33 -18.94
C GLY A 368 9.95 22.71 -19.06
N GLU A 369 8.81 22.91 -18.42
CA GLU A 369 8.06 24.16 -18.47
C GLU A 369 8.62 25.19 -17.50
N ARG A 370 8.69 26.46 -17.92
CA ARG A 370 9.13 27.57 -17.05
C ARG A 370 10.43 27.28 -16.27
N PRO A 371 11.52 26.85 -16.94
CA PRO A 371 12.80 26.55 -16.27
C PRO A 371 13.44 27.79 -15.63
N ASP A 372 12.94 28.99 -15.96
CA ASP A 372 13.34 30.29 -15.42
C ASP A 372 12.85 30.54 -13.98
N LEU A 373 11.80 29.84 -13.54
CA LEU A 373 11.22 30.10 -12.21
C LEU A 373 12.19 29.69 -11.09
N THR A 374 11.86 29.95 -9.85
CA THR A 374 12.48 29.29 -8.69
C THR A 374 11.38 28.93 -7.72
N ILE A 375 11.29 27.66 -7.36
CA ILE A 375 10.26 27.15 -6.46
C ILE A 375 11.00 26.78 -5.17
N ILE A 376 10.58 27.38 -4.06
CA ILE A 376 11.18 27.18 -2.74
C ILE A 376 10.07 26.64 -1.83
N ASP A 377 10.19 25.41 -1.39
CA ASP A 377 9.25 24.83 -0.42
C ASP A 377 9.76 24.95 1.03
N GLU A 378 9.02 24.34 1.95
CA GLU A 378 9.38 24.29 3.38
C GLU A 378 10.68 23.54 3.67
N ARG A 379 11.03 22.53 2.86
CA ARG A 379 12.30 21.81 3.00
C ARG A 379 13.46 22.65 2.48
N ASP A 380 13.32 23.29 1.33
CA ASP A 380 14.32 24.21 0.77
C ASP A 380 14.62 25.34 1.76
N ILE A 381 13.59 25.88 2.43
CA ILE A 381 13.74 26.90 3.49
C ILE A 381 14.75 26.45 4.56
N LEU A 382 14.75 25.18 4.93
CA LEU A 382 15.67 24.63 5.92
C LEU A 382 17.04 24.31 5.30
N ASP A 383 17.05 23.62 4.16
CA ASP A 383 18.27 23.10 3.54
C ASP A 383 19.18 24.19 2.96
N ASP A 384 18.60 25.29 2.48
CA ASP A 384 19.32 26.45 1.95
C ASP A 384 19.59 27.53 3.01
N GLY A 385 19.27 27.26 4.28
CA GLY A 385 19.63 28.12 5.39
C GLY A 385 18.78 29.39 5.53
N TYR A 386 17.64 29.48 4.84
CA TYR A 386 16.69 30.57 5.03
C TYR A 386 16.07 30.54 6.44
N ARG A 387 15.89 29.35 7.03
CA ARG A 387 15.30 29.07 8.35
C ARG A 387 13.81 29.38 8.48
N THR A 388 13.30 30.41 7.82
CA THR A 388 11.89 30.80 7.85
C THR A 388 11.42 31.25 6.47
N MET A 389 10.12 31.12 6.20
CA MET A 389 9.51 31.60 4.96
C MET A 389 9.73 33.12 4.76
N ASN A 390 9.68 33.90 5.84
CA ASN A 390 9.98 35.33 5.81
C ASN A 390 11.40 35.66 5.33
N ASN A 391 12.40 34.87 5.73
CA ASN A 391 13.77 35.06 5.29
C ASN A 391 13.97 34.63 3.84
N ALA A 392 13.28 33.58 3.40
CA ALA A 392 13.26 33.18 1.99
C ALA A 392 12.68 34.29 1.10
N ILE A 393 11.54 34.88 1.49
CA ILE A 393 10.97 36.04 0.79
C ILE A 393 11.99 37.18 0.74
N ARG A 394 12.57 37.55 1.90
CA ARG A 394 13.53 38.66 2.00
C ARG A 394 14.78 38.46 1.13
N ALA A 395 15.26 37.23 0.98
CA ALA A 395 16.47 36.94 0.22
C ALA A 395 16.33 37.24 -1.29
N HIS A 396 15.10 37.21 -1.81
CA HIS A 396 14.79 37.42 -3.23
C HIS A 396 14.07 38.73 -3.51
N PHE A 397 13.34 39.26 -2.51
CA PHE A 397 12.61 40.52 -2.64
C PHE A 397 13.52 41.69 -3.06
N GLY A 398 13.01 42.53 -3.98
CA GLY A 398 13.76 43.64 -4.58
C GLY A 398 14.73 43.24 -5.70
N ARG A 399 15.02 41.94 -5.88
CA ARG A 399 15.83 41.42 -7.01
C ARG A 399 14.98 40.69 -8.04
N ARG A 400 13.96 39.96 -7.56
CA ARG A 400 13.06 39.14 -8.37
C ARG A 400 11.63 39.30 -7.85
N PRO A 401 10.60 39.19 -8.71
CA PRO A 401 9.22 39.10 -8.26
C PRO A 401 9.03 37.87 -7.37
N VAL A 402 8.51 38.06 -6.16
CA VAL A 402 8.29 36.97 -5.19
C VAL A 402 6.80 36.76 -4.99
N TYR A 403 6.37 35.53 -5.19
CA TYR A 403 5.01 35.06 -4.98
C TYR A 403 5.01 34.01 -3.88
N VAL A 404 3.92 33.96 -3.11
CA VAL A 404 3.78 33.01 -2.02
C VAL A 404 2.47 32.25 -2.08
N VAL A 405 2.55 30.96 -1.74
CA VAL A 405 1.39 30.12 -1.43
C VAL A 405 1.48 29.79 0.06
N LEU A 406 0.69 30.50 0.86
CA LEU A 406 0.82 30.45 2.31
C LEU A 406 0.04 29.27 2.89
N PRO A 407 0.70 28.34 3.60
CA PRO A 407 0.00 27.41 4.47
C PRO A 407 -0.56 28.15 5.69
N ASP A 408 -1.58 27.58 6.32
CA ASP A 408 -2.31 28.26 7.40
C ASP A 408 -1.45 28.55 8.64
N TRP A 409 -0.45 27.72 8.92
CA TRP A 409 0.45 27.90 10.06
C TRP A 409 1.46 29.04 9.88
N GLU A 410 1.86 29.39 8.64
CA GLU A 410 2.75 30.52 8.34
C GLU A 410 2.02 31.81 8.02
N ARG A 411 0.72 31.72 7.65
CA ARG A 411 -0.09 32.83 7.16
C ARG A 411 0.02 34.09 8.03
N ARG A 412 -0.19 33.97 9.33
CA ARG A 412 -0.13 35.10 10.28
C ARG A 412 1.26 35.73 10.33
N ALA A 413 2.31 34.92 10.36
CA ALA A 413 3.68 35.40 10.50
C ALA A 413 4.17 36.14 9.25
N VAL A 414 3.73 35.72 8.05
CA VAL A 414 4.06 36.41 6.80
C VAL A 414 3.23 37.68 6.64
N MET A 415 1.91 37.62 6.84
CA MET A 415 1.02 38.79 6.72
C MET A 415 1.30 39.92 7.72
N ALA A 416 1.94 39.60 8.86
CA ALA A 416 2.38 40.60 9.82
C ALA A 416 3.59 41.43 9.34
N ARG A 417 4.34 40.93 8.34
CA ARG A 417 5.59 41.54 7.88
C ARG A 417 5.56 42.05 6.45
N TRP A 418 4.65 41.54 5.63
CA TRP A 418 4.59 41.83 4.21
C TRP A 418 3.19 42.30 3.80
N GLU A 419 3.17 43.30 2.92
CA GLU A 419 1.99 43.67 2.14
C GLU A 419 1.87 42.69 0.98
N LEU A 420 0.69 42.07 0.88
CA LEU A 420 0.41 41.00 -0.06
C LEU A 420 -0.81 41.37 -0.90
N SER A 421 -0.68 41.31 -2.22
CA SER A 421 -1.82 41.39 -3.14
C SER A 421 -2.19 40.02 -3.67
N THR A 422 -3.49 39.81 -3.86
CA THR A 422 -4.01 38.54 -4.35
C THR A 422 -3.92 38.48 -5.86
N VAL A 423 -3.33 37.40 -6.37
CA VAL A 423 -3.31 37.07 -7.78
C VAL A 423 -4.25 35.89 -8.00
N ASN A 424 -5.32 36.14 -8.75
CA ASN A 424 -6.35 35.14 -9.00
C ASN A 424 -5.85 34.11 -10.01
N THR A 425 -5.50 32.93 -9.51
CA THR A 425 -5.20 31.72 -10.28
C THR A 425 -6.49 31.00 -10.66
N LEU A 426 -6.44 29.68 -10.88
CA LEU A 426 -7.63 28.85 -11.08
C LEU A 426 -8.65 29.00 -9.93
N ARG A 427 -9.93 29.21 -10.27
CA ARG A 427 -11.03 29.35 -9.32
C ARG A 427 -11.17 28.06 -8.51
N GLY A 428 -11.35 28.19 -7.19
CA GLY A 428 -11.51 27.04 -6.28
C GLY A 428 -10.22 26.55 -5.63
N PHE A 429 -9.05 27.02 -6.11
CA PHE A 429 -7.74 26.65 -5.57
C PHE A 429 -7.14 27.77 -4.70
N THR A 430 -6.11 27.41 -3.92
CA THR A 430 -5.38 28.39 -3.11
C THR A 430 -4.84 29.49 -4.01
N ARG A 431 -5.13 30.73 -3.61
CA ARG A 431 -4.72 31.92 -4.35
C ARG A 431 -3.23 32.15 -4.19
N LEU A 432 -2.59 32.57 -5.27
CA LEU A 432 -1.21 33.02 -5.26
C LEU A 432 -1.18 34.46 -4.72
N LEU A 433 -0.21 34.77 -3.86
CA LEU A 433 -0.07 36.11 -3.28
C LEU A 433 1.23 36.74 -3.77
N LEU A 434 1.17 37.94 -4.34
CA LEU A 434 2.35 38.73 -4.69
C LEU A 434 2.84 39.49 -3.46
N VAL A 435 4.14 39.48 -3.21
CA VAL A 435 4.77 40.30 -2.17
C VAL A 435 5.05 41.68 -2.74
N GLU A 436 4.32 42.70 -2.27
CA GLU A 436 4.43 44.08 -2.76
C GLU A 436 5.52 44.87 -2.03
N GLY A 437 5.63 44.65 -0.72
CA GLY A 437 6.54 45.39 0.13
C GLY A 437 6.52 44.91 1.57
N PRO A 438 7.49 45.36 2.39
CA PRO A 438 7.39 45.21 3.83
C PRO A 438 6.19 46.02 4.35
N ARG A 439 5.45 45.46 5.30
CA ARG A 439 4.34 46.14 5.96
C ARG A 439 4.89 47.20 6.92
N SER A 440 4.42 48.43 6.77
CA SER A 440 4.84 49.60 7.55
C SER A 440 4.46 49.52 9.02
#